data_AF-A0A256SSE7-F1
#
_entry.id   AF-A0A256SSE7-F1
#
_cell.length_a   1.000
_cell.length_b   1.000
_cell.length_c   1.000
_cell.angle_alpha   90.00
_cell.angle_beta   90.00
_cell.angle_gamma   90.00
#
_symmetry.space_group_name_H-M   'P 1'
#
loop_
_entity.id
_entity.type
_entity.pdbx_description
1 polymer ?
#
loop_
_entity_poly.entity_id
_entity_poly.type
_entity_poly.pdbx_seq_one_letter_code
_entity_poly.pdbx_strand_id
1 'polypeptide(L)'
;MNYEELFQKIDKWAHERGIDHADPRVEFMKMAEELGELSSAYNKENQAKLIDSIGDLQIALLIFCKLVGVDHQQALAAAYQEIAKRTGKTTTDGVFIKESDLRSRNKKEK
;
A
#
# COMPACT_ATOMS: atom_id res chain seq x y z
N MET A 1 11.43 2.15 18.34
CA MET A 1 10.45 1.15 17.88
C MET A 1 10.83 0.78 16.46
N ASN A 2 11.14 -0.48 16.19
CA ASN A 2 11.37 -0.94 14.82
C ASN A 2 10.02 -1.33 14.15
N TYR A 3 10.06 -1.62 12.85
CA TYR A 3 8.84 -1.91 12.09
C TYR A 3 8.15 -3.21 12.55
N GLU A 4 8.93 -4.22 12.93
CA GLU A 4 8.42 -5.50 13.44
C GLU A 4 7.69 -5.33 14.79
N GLU A 5 8.27 -4.56 15.70
CA GLU A 5 7.65 -4.20 16.98
C GLU A 5 6.33 -3.44 16.78
N LEU A 6 6.24 -2.60 15.74
CA LEU A 6 5.02 -1.87 15.41
C LEU A 6 3.93 -2.82 14.88
N PHE A 7 4.29 -3.74 13.98
CA PHE A 7 3.37 -4.75 13.47
C PHE A 7 2.74 -5.58 14.60
N GLN A 8 3.55 -6.06 15.54
CA GLN A 8 3.06 -6.83 16.70
C GLN A 8 2.12 -6.02 17.60
N LYS A 9 2.37 -4.72 17.78
CA LYS A 9 1.48 -3.83 18.54
C LYS A 9 0.15 -3.60 17.83
N ILE A 10 0.16 -3.44 16.51
CA ILE A 10 -1.06 -3.30 15.69
C ILE A 10 -1.89 -4.58 15.76
N ASP A 11 -1.25 -5.74 15.58
CA ASP A 11 -1.91 -7.04 15.66
C ASP A 11 -2.60 -7.24 17.01
N LYS A 12 -1.88 -6.97 18.10
CA LYS A 12 -2.43 -7.02 19.44
C LYS A 12 -3.59 -6.03 19.64
N TRP A 13 -3.45 -4.80 19.17
CA TRP A 13 -4.48 -3.76 19.29
C TRP A 13 -5.78 -4.15 18.57
N ALA A 14 -5.66 -4.76 17.38
CA ALA A 14 -6.78 -5.26 16.58
C ALA A 14 -7.45 -6.47 17.26
N HIS A 15 -6.64 -7.40 17.78
CA HIS A 15 -7.11 -8.57 18.51
C HIS A 15 -7.90 -8.21 19.78
N GLU A 16 -7.38 -7.29 20.59
CA GLU A 16 -8.06 -6.80 21.81
C GLU A 16 -9.43 -6.17 21.53
N ARG A 17 -9.69 -5.77 20.29
CA ARG A 17 -10.96 -5.15 19.84
C ARG A 17 -11.81 -6.09 18.98
N GLY A 18 -11.35 -7.32 18.74
CA GLY A 18 -12.03 -8.29 17.88
C GLY A 18 -12.12 -7.88 16.41
N ILE A 19 -11.29 -6.92 15.97
CA ILE A 19 -11.29 -6.43 14.59
C ILE A 19 -10.70 -7.50 13.66
N ASP A 20 -9.74 -8.28 14.14
CA ASP A 20 -9.10 -9.41 13.44
C ASP A 20 -10.01 -10.64 13.27
N HIS A 21 -11.26 -10.56 13.73
CA HIS A 21 -12.31 -11.56 13.54
C HIS A 21 -13.53 -11.00 12.79
N ALA A 22 -13.50 -9.73 12.36
CA ALA A 22 -14.59 -9.08 11.64
C ALA A 22 -14.72 -9.58 10.19
N ASP A 23 -15.79 -9.17 9.50
CA ASP A 23 -15.87 -9.32 8.04
C ASP A 23 -14.73 -8.50 7.39
N PRO A 24 -13.86 -9.10 6.55
CA PRO A 24 -12.78 -8.38 5.86
C PRO A 24 -13.22 -7.12 5.10
N ARG A 25 -14.50 -7.04 4.71
CA ARG A 25 -15.09 -5.85 4.10
C ARG A 25 -14.99 -4.60 4.96
N VAL A 26 -14.95 -4.73 6.28
CA VAL A 26 -14.84 -3.58 7.20
C VAL A 26 -13.51 -2.87 7.01
N GLU A 27 -12.40 -3.60 7.05
CA GLU A 27 -11.07 -3.01 6.81
C GLU A 27 -10.85 -2.63 5.34
N PHE A 28 -11.50 -3.32 4.41
CA PHE A 28 -11.51 -2.90 3.01
C PHE A 28 -12.17 -1.53 2.82
N MET A 29 -13.32 -1.31 3.45
CA MET A 29 -13.99 -0.01 3.48
C MET A 29 -13.13 1.05 4.18
N LYS A 30 -12.46 0.68 5.27
CA LYS A 30 -11.54 1.57 5.98
C LYS A 30 -10.40 2.03 5.08
N MET A 31 -9.77 1.13 4.33
CA MET A 31 -8.74 1.51 3.33
C MET A 31 -9.27 2.53 2.29
N ALA A 32 -10.52 2.39 1.85
CA ALA A 32 -11.13 3.34 0.91
C ALA A 32 -11.40 4.72 1.56
N GLU A 33 -11.84 4.73 2.81
CA GLU A 33 -12.00 5.95 3.63
C GLU A 33 -10.66 6.67 3.77
N GLU A 34 -9.61 5.97 4.24
CA GLU A 34 -8.29 6.54 4.48
C GLU A 34 -7.61 7.05 3.20
N LEU A 35 -7.84 6.36 2.07
CA LEU A 35 -7.38 6.86 0.77
C LEU A 35 -8.07 8.18 0.38
N GLY A 36 -9.37 8.32 0.71
CA GLY A 36 -10.10 9.56 0.52
C GLY A 36 -9.58 10.70 1.39
N GLU A 37 -9.29 10.41 2.67
CA GLU A 37 -8.70 11.37 3.59
C GLU A 37 -7.29 11.81 3.14
N LEU A 38 -6.46 10.85 2.72
CA LEU A 38 -5.14 11.09 2.16
C LEU A 38 -5.21 12.02 0.95
N SER A 39 -6.13 11.74 0.01
CA SER A 39 -6.35 12.56 -1.17
C SER A 39 -6.77 13.99 -0.79
N SER A 40 -7.72 14.13 0.15
CA SER A 40 -8.14 15.44 0.63
C SER A 40 -7.02 16.19 1.36
N ALA A 41 -6.20 15.50 2.15
CA ALA A 41 -5.12 16.12 2.92
C ALA A 41 -4.03 16.66 1.99
N TYR A 42 -3.67 15.89 0.96
CA TYR A 42 -2.72 16.30 -0.06
C TYR A 42 -3.22 17.53 -0.83
N ASN A 43 -4.46 17.50 -1.32
CA ASN A 43 -5.05 18.60 -2.08
C ASN A 43 -5.21 19.91 -1.28
N LYS A 44 -5.31 19.82 0.05
CA LYS A 44 -5.43 20.96 0.96
C LYS A 44 -4.09 21.39 1.57
N GLU A 45 -2.97 20.79 1.14
CA GLU A 45 -1.63 21.03 1.69
C GLU A 45 -1.54 20.85 3.22
N ASN A 46 -2.41 20.00 3.78
CA ASN A 46 -2.47 19.77 5.22
C ASN A 46 -1.48 18.66 5.62
N GLN A 47 -0.25 19.07 5.95
CA GLN A 47 0.84 18.14 6.29
C GLN A 47 0.53 17.24 7.49
N ALA A 48 -0.13 17.78 8.52
CA ALA A 48 -0.47 16.99 9.70
C ALA A 48 -1.44 15.86 9.36
N LYS A 49 -2.51 16.17 8.61
CA LYS A 49 -3.49 15.16 8.18
C LYS A 49 -2.93 14.22 7.12
N LEU A 50 -1.98 14.69 6.30
CA LEU A 50 -1.28 13.85 5.33
C LEU A 50 -0.49 12.74 6.03
N ILE A 51 0.28 13.08 7.07
CA ILE A 51 1.05 12.10 7.85
C ILE A 51 0.12 11.09 8.54
N ASP A 52 -0.98 11.58 9.13
CA ASP A 52 -2.02 10.78 9.79
C ASP A 52 -2.63 9.75 8.82
N SER A 53 -3.15 10.22 7.68
CA SER A 53 -3.83 9.36 6.70
C SER A 53 -2.90 8.31 6.06
N ILE A 54 -1.59 8.60 5.94
CA ILE A 54 -0.59 7.61 5.49
C ILE A 54 -0.42 6.49 6.53
N GLY A 55 -0.47 6.83 7.82
CA GLY A 55 -0.42 5.87 8.91
C GLY A 55 -1.67 4.99 8.95
N ASP A 56 -2.84 5.62 8.91
CA ASP A 56 -4.12 4.92 9.01
C ASP A 56 -4.36 3.97 7.83
N LEU A 57 -3.98 4.37 6.61
CA LEU A 57 -4.03 3.49 5.45
C LEU A 57 -3.14 2.25 5.62
N GLN A 58 -1.96 2.40 6.21
CA GLN A 58 -1.07 1.26 6.50
C GLN A 58 -1.65 0.35 7.58
N ILE A 59 -2.23 0.89 8.65
CA ILE A 59 -2.87 0.10 9.71
C ILE A 59 -4.04 -0.70 9.14
N ALA A 60 -4.93 -0.07 8.37
CA ALA A 60 -6.06 -0.74 7.73
C ALA A 60 -5.59 -1.88 6.79
N LEU A 61 -4.53 -1.65 6.01
CA LEU A 61 -3.96 -2.70 5.16
C LEU A 61 -3.39 -3.88 5.96
N LEU A 62 -2.68 -3.62 7.07
CA LEU A 62 -2.10 -4.67 7.90
C LEU A 62 -3.18 -5.55 8.55
N ILE A 63 -4.25 -4.94 9.07
CA ILE A 63 -5.38 -5.66 9.66
C ILE A 63 -6.16 -6.40 8.58
N PHE A 64 -6.36 -5.79 7.40
CA PHE A 64 -6.98 -6.47 6.26
C PHE A 64 -6.20 -7.72 5.85
N CYS A 65 -4.86 -7.65 5.76
CA CYS A 65 -4.00 -8.80 5.47
C CYS A 65 -4.23 -9.95 6.46
N LYS A 66 -4.31 -9.65 7.76
CA LYS A 66 -4.65 -10.63 8.81
C LYS A 66 -6.00 -11.29 8.55
N LEU A 67 -7.03 -10.48 8.27
CA LEU A 67 -8.40 -10.94 8.02
C LEU A 67 -8.54 -11.86 6.80
N VAL A 68 -7.74 -11.63 5.75
CA VAL A 68 -7.75 -12.47 4.53
C VAL A 68 -6.70 -13.57 4.53
N GLY A 69 -5.96 -13.76 5.63
CA GLY A 69 -4.93 -14.80 5.74
C GLY A 69 -3.71 -14.57 4.85
N VAL A 70 -3.37 -13.31 4.55
CA VAL A 70 -2.20 -12.93 3.77
C VAL A 70 -1.09 -12.44 4.70
N ASP A 71 0.09 -13.04 4.60
CA ASP A 71 1.30 -12.54 5.25
C ASP A 71 1.76 -11.26 4.54
N HIS A 72 1.61 -10.12 5.22
CA HIS A 72 1.97 -8.81 4.69
C HIS A 72 3.46 -8.71 4.32
N GLN A 73 4.36 -9.27 5.13
CA GLN A 73 5.80 -9.20 4.88
C GLN A 73 6.17 -10.00 3.64
N GLN A 74 5.60 -11.20 3.48
CA GLN A 74 5.81 -12.01 2.28
C GLN A 74 5.23 -11.33 1.03
N ALA A 75 4.04 -10.73 1.13
CA ALA A 75 3.42 -10.00 0.03
C ALA A 75 4.31 -8.80 -0.41
N LEU A 76 4.80 -8.02 0.55
CA LEU A 76 5.69 -6.89 0.28
C LEU A 76 7.05 -7.33 -0.28
N ALA A 77 7.63 -8.40 0.27
CA ALA A 77 8.88 -8.98 -0.21
C ALA A 77 8.74 -9.48 -1.66
N ALA A 78 7.64 -10.18 -1.98
CA ALA A 78 7.36 -10.63 -3.34
C ALA A 78 7.22 -9.44 -4.30
N ALA A 79 6.46 -8.41 -3.93
CA ALA A 79 6.33 -7.19 -4.72
C ALA A 79 7.69 -6.51 -4.94
N TYR A 80 8.55 -6.47 -3.92
CA TYR A 80 9.89 -5.92 -4.04
C TYR A 80 10.76 -6.72 -5.03
N GLN A 81 10.75 -8.05 -4.94
CA GLN A 81 11.51 -8.91 -5.86
C GLN A 81 11.08 -8.69 -7.32
N GLU A 82 9.80 -8.40 -7.57
CA GLU A 82 9.30 -8.05 -8.89
C GLU A 82 9.79 -6.68 -9.36
N ILE A 83 9.79 -5.63 -8.51
CA ILE A 83 10.27 -4.31 -8.93
C ILE A 83 11.80 -4.22 -9.02
N ALA A 84 12.54 -4.98 -8.21
CA ALA A 84 14.00 -5.01 -8.19
C ALA A 84 14.60 -5.51 -9.51
N LYS A 85 13.85 -6.35 -10.23
CA LYS A 85 14.25 -6.90 -11.54
C LYS A 85 13.82 -6.03 -12.72
N ARG A 86 13.04 -4.96 -12.50
CA ARG A 86 12.51 -4.14 -13.59
C ARG A 86 13.62 -3.36 -14.26
N THR A 87 13.67 -3.46 -15.58
CA THR A 87 14.43 -2.56 -16.45
C THR A 87 13.47 -1.66 -17.20
N GLY A 88 13.92 -0.46 -17.56
CA GLY A 88 13.06 0.53 -18.20
C GLY A 88 13.64 1.93 -18.17
N LYS A 89 12.79 2.91 -18.46
CA LYS A 89 13.13 4.34 -18.42
C LYS A 89 12.03 5.10 -17.68
N THR A 90 12.43 6.10 -16.91
CA THR A 90 11.50 7.06 -16.31
C THR A 90 11.32 8.23 -17.27
N THR A 91 10.07 8.64 -17.52
CA THR A 91 9.78 9.84 -18.32
C THR A 91 10.21 11.11 -17.57
N THR A 92 10.28 12.23 -18.27
CA THR A 92 10.48 13.56 -17.65
C THR A 92 9.41 13.89 -16.63
N ASP A 93 8.22 13.28 -16.76
CA ASP A 93 7.08 13.45 -15.84
C ASP A 93 7.09 12.45 -14.66
N GLY A 94 8.17 11.66 -14.51
CA GLY A 94 8.34 10.75 -13.37
C GLY A 94 7.66 9.38 -13.51
N VAL A 95 7.12 9.04 -14.69
CA VAL A 95 6.45 7.75 -14.92
C VAL A 95 7.48 6.71 -15.33
N PHE A 96 7.59 5.61 -14.58
CA PHE A 96 8.46 4.49 -14.95
C PHE A 96 7.79 3.62 -16.03
N ILE A 97 8.42 3.52 -17.21
CA ILE A 97 7.98 2.67 -18.32
C ILE A 97 8.89 1.44 -18.40
N LYS A 98 8.29 0.24 -18.38
CA LYS A 98 9.03 -1.02 -18.50
C LYS A 98 9.67 -1.15 -19.88
N GLU A 99 10.86 -1.76 -19.92
CA GLU A 99 11.59 -2.06 -21.15
C GLU A 99 10.75 -2.90 -22.14
N SER A 100 9.94 -3.84 -21.65
CA SER A 100 9.00 -4.63 -22.47
C SER A 100 7.98 -3.76 -23.21
N ASP A 101 7.51 -2.70 -22.55
CA ASP A 101 6.46 -1.82 -23.06
C ASP A 101 7.04 -0.85 -24.09
N LEU A 102 8.28 -0.40 -23.89
CA LEU A 102 9.05 0.36 -24.88
C LEU A 102 9.27 -0.44 -26.17
N ARG A 103 9.64 -1.72 -26.04
CA ARG A 103 9.87 -2.61 -27.19
C ARG A 103 8.60 -2.93 -27.97
N SER A 104 7.45 -3.03 -27.30
CA SER A 104 6.17 -3.32 -27.96
C SER A 104 5.61 -2.13 -28.74
N ARG A 105 5.86 -0.88 -28.30
CA ARG A 105 5.49 0.35 -29.04
C ARG A 105 6.27 0.49 -30.35
N ASN A 106 7.60 0.29 -30.31
CA ASN A 106 8.46 0.38 -31.51
C ASN A 106 8.13 -0.66 -32.60
N LYS A 107 7.43 -1.75 -32.25
CA LYS A 107 6.96 -2.77 -33.21
C LYS A 107 5.62 -2.41 -33.87
N LYS A 108 4.81 -1.55 -33.26
CA LYS A 108 3.51 -1.11 -33.80
C LYS A 108 3.62 0.09 -34.73
N GLU A 109 4.74 0.82 -34.66
CA GLU A 109 5.02 2.01 -35.48
C GLU A 109 5.86 1.69 -36.75
N LYS A 110 6.08 0.39 -37.03
CA LYS A 110 6.70 -0.13 -38.26
C LYS A 110 5.69 -0.97 -39.02
#